data_AF-A0A3M1EAC0-F1
#
_entry.id   AF-A0A3M1EAC0-F1
#
_cell.length_a   1.000
_cell.length_b   1.000
_cell.length_c   1.000
_cell.angle_alpha   90.00
_cell.angle_beta   90.00
_cell.angle_gamma   90.00
#
_symmetry.space_group_name_H-M   'P 1'
#
loop_
_entity.id
_entity.type
_entity.pdbx_description
1 polymer ?
#
loop_
_entity_poly.entity_id
_entity_poly.type
_entity_poly.pdbx_seq_one_letter_code
_entity_poly.pdbx_strand_id
1 'polypeptide(L)'
;MHGYSETILKYAGDDRHAGELVNPDGVGEVGLGAGEAGSKLAVRFMLKCQGKRVAAIRYQVFGCGYTIAACAAAAQLAEGRPLDCMSEVDAAAIEQHLGGLPKERYYCAELAAEALQSAVSSVRHRQTVVTAQPVKEHGPRISASHPVYRKLMNSPLPPDVHPEERHLFACLLAVSSDEPWSTEAALGLKAADLAAILERFFPGTSWPPRQPTHTAAAPPAGNPEIRALLRRYADDSPDPQLATWFADIVVARAAHPGHLWAAMGLFERADLSSAISRLLPSLKRANNKGMRWKRFLFKQICDLNGNSLCKSPNCGDCSDYALCFAPE
;
A
#
# COMPACT_ATOMS: atom_id res chain seq x y z
N MET A 1 18.62 -0.50 1.66
CA MET A 1 17.50 -1.18 2.35
C MET A 1 17.18 -0.40 3.61
N HIS A 2 16.16 0.45 3.62
CA HIS A 2 15.69 1.13 4.84
C HIS A 2 14.23 0.72 5.04
N GLY A 3 13.94 -0.07 6.08
CA GLY A 3 12.58 -0.50 6.42
C GLY A 3 12.46 -1.92 7.00
N TYR A 4 13.27 -2.87 6.53
CA TYR A 4 13.31 -4.23 7.07
C TYR A 4 14.48 -4.38 8.05
N SER A 5 14.22 -4.83 9.27
CA SER A 5 15.28 -5.29 10.17
C SER A 5 15.85 -6.63 9.66
N GLU A 6 17.07 -6.97 10.09
CA GLU A 6 17.67 -8.28 9.76
C GLU A 6 16.77 -9.44 10.20
N THR A 7 16.11 -9.29 11.35
CA THR A 7 15.14 -10.28 11.85
C THR A 7 13.97 -10.45 10.89
N ILE A 8 13.37 -9.36 10.40
CA ILE A 8 12.23 -9.47 9.47
C ILE A 8 12.67 -10.10 8.14
N LEU A 9 13.85 -9.75 7.61
CA LEU A 9 14.38 -10.40 6.41
C LEU A 9 14.59 -11.91 6.61
N LYS A 10 15.11 -12.30 7.77
CA LYS A 10 15.31 -13.70 8.13
C LYS A 10 13.98 -14.46 8.15
N TYR A 11 12.97 -13.96 8.86
CA TYR A 11 11.66 -14.63 8.94
C TYR A 11 10.90 -14.59 7.62
N ALA A 12 11.01 -13.51 6.83
CA ALA A 12 10.38 -13.43 5.52
C ALA A 12 10.98 -14.41 4.50
N GLY A 13 12.26 -14.77 4.68
CA GLY A 13 12.94 -15.79 3.87
C GLY A 13 12.85 -17.21 4.44
N ASP A 14 12.18 -17.41 5.58
CA ASP A 14 12.07 -18.71 6.25
C ASP A 14 10.81 -19.45 5.75
N ASP A 15 11.05 -20.49 4.96
CA ASP A 15 10.01 -21.28 4.31
C ASP A 15 9.66 -22.58 5.06
N ARG A 16 10.25 -22.84 6.24
CA ARG A 16 10.05 -24.09 7.00
C ARG A 16 8.59 -24.43 7.29
N HIS A 17 7.77 -23.40 7.50
CA HIS A 17 6.33 -23.53 7.76
C HIS A 17 5.46 -23.04 6.61
N ALA A 18 6.05 -22.59 5.50
CA ALA A 18 5.28 -22.16 4.34
C ALA A 18 4.75 -23.36 3.55
N GLY A 19 3.54 -23.23 2.99
CA GLY A 19 2.95 -24.21 2.08
C GLY A 19 1.72 -24.91 2.66
N GLU A 20 1.35 -26.04 2.05
CA GLU A 20 0.16 -26.80 2.42
C GLU A 20 0.46 -27.88 3.46
N LEU A 21 -0.54 -28.17 4.30
CA LEU A 21 -0.53 -29.30 5.21
C LEU A 21 -1.63 -30.28 4.78
N VAL A 22 -1.24 -31.52 4.50
CA VAL A 22 -2.20 -32.56 4.09
C VAL A 22 -3.02 -33.02 5.30
N ASN A 23 -4.34 -33.08 5.14
CA ASN A 23 -5.29 -33.52 6.17
C ASN A 23 -5.11 -32.80 7.54
N PRO A 24 -5.23 -31.46 7.58
CA PRO A 24 -5.11 -30.71 8.83
C PRO A 24 -6.31 -30.99 9.75
N ASP A 25 -6.08 -30.94 11.06
CA ASP A 25 -7.13 -31.09 12.07
C ASP A 25 -7.86 -29.76 12.33
N GLY A 26 -7.28 -28.63 11.92
CA GLY A 26 -7.94 -27.33 11.94
C GLY A 26 -7.36 -26.37 10.90
N VAL A 27 -8.24 -25.55 10.34
CA VAL A 27 -7.92 -24.54 9.32
C VAL A 27 -8.57 -23.23 9.69
N GLY A 28 -7.75 -22.19 9.76
CA GLY A 28 -8.18 -20.81 10.04
C GLY A 28 -7.71 -19.92 8.91
N GLU A 29 -8.62 -19.14 8.36
CA GLU A 29 -8.36 -18.28 7.22
C GLU A 29 -8.95 -16.90 7.49
N VAL A 30 -8.12 -15.87 7.36
CA VAL A 30 -8.52 -14.48 7.59
C VAL A 30 -8.17 -13.65 6.37
N GLY A 31 -9.10 -12.77 5.99
CA GLY A 31 -8.90 -11.81 4.91
C GLY A 31 -9.50 -12.20 3.56
N LEU A 32 -10.23 -13.33 3.49
CA LEU A 32 -10.94 -13.79 2.29
C LEU A 32 -12.43 -13.95 2.58
N GLY A 33 -13.29 -13.25 1.82
CA GLY A 33 -14.67 -13.69 1.60
C GLY A 33 -14.73 -14.89 0.65
N ALA A 34 -15.85 -15.63 0.64
CA ALA A 34 -16.01 -16.87 -0.13
C ALA A 34 -15.79 -16.75 -1.66
N GLY A 35 -15.81 -15.52 -2.21
CA GLY A 35 -15.52 -15.23 -3.63
C GLY A 35 -14.22 -14.45 -3.88
N GLU A 36 -13.38 -14.27 -2.86
CA GLU A 36 -12.29 -13.27 -2.87
C GLU A 36 -10.89 -13.90 -2.88
N ALA A 37 -10.77 -15.22 -3.03
CA ALA A 37 -9.51 -15.95 -3.06
C ALA A 37 -8.50 -15.31 -4.05
N GLY A 38 -7.35 -14.86 -3.54
CA GLY A 38 -6.30 -14.20 -4.33
C GLY A 38 -6.50 -12.70 -4.58
N SER A 39 -7.45 -12.03 -3.90
CA SER A 39 -7.75 -10.59 -4.08
C SER A 39 -7.26 -9.64 -3.00
N LYS A 40 -7.14 -10.11 -1.76
CA LYS A 40 -6.88 -9.34 -0.53
C LYS A 40 -5.78 -9.99 0.29
N LEU A 41 -5.23 -9.21 1.24
CA LEU A 41 -4.33 -9.73 2.27
C LEU A 41 -4.99 -10.94 2.92
N ALA A 42 -4.38 -12.10 2.80
CA ALA A 42 -4.96 -13.35 3.27
C ALA A 42 -3.92 -14.16 4.01
N VAL A 43 -4.29 -14.68 5.17
CA VAL A 43 -3.46 -15.62 5.92
C VAL A 43 -4.32 -16.84 6.20
N ARG A 44 -3.82 -18.01 5.83
CA ARG A 44 -4.38 -19.30 6.20
C ARG A 44 -3.37 -20.05 7.05
N PHE A 45 -3.78 -20.47 8.23
CA PHE A 45 -3.05 -21.44 9.04
C PHE A 45 -3.72 -22.81 8.97
N MET A 46 -2.91 -23.85 8.92
CA MET A 46 -3.32 -25.25 8.94
C MET A 46 -2.55 -25.96 10.05
N LEU A 47 -3.29 -26.64 10.93
CA LEU A 47 -2.73 -27.28 12.13
C LEU A 47 -2.91 -28.80 12.05
N LYS A 48 -1.87 -29.54 12.42
CA LYS A 48 -1.98 -30.95 12.80
C LYS A 48 -1.75 -31.06 14.31
N CYS A 49 -2.60 -31.81 14.98
CA CYS A 49 -2.57 -31.97 16.43
C CYS A 49 -2.20 -33.39 16.83
N GLN A 50 -1.42 -33.51 17.90
CA GLN A 50 -1.20 -34.77 18.61
C GLN A 50 -1.67 -34.57 20.05
N GLY A 51 -2.84 -35.15 20.37
CA GLY A 51 -3.53 -34.86 21.62
C GLY A 51 -3.89 -33.37 21.72
N LYS A 52 -3.42 -32.69 22.77
CA LYS A 52 -3.67 -31.27 23.00
C LYS A 52 -2.57 -30.34 22.48
N ARG A 53 -1.63 -30.81 21.65
CA ARG A 53 -0.50 -30.02 21.16
C ARG A 53 -0.54 -29.84 19.65
N VAL A 54 -0.04 -28.70 19.18
CA VAL A 54 0.21 -28.45 17.74
C VAL A 54 1.45 -29.24 17.34
N ALA A 55 1.26 -30.38 16.68
CA ALA A 55 2.35 -31.25 16.24
C ALA A 55 3.03 -30.74 14.96
N ALA A 56 2.26 -30.13 14.07
CA ALA A 56 2.76 -29.44 12.89
C ALA A 56 1.86 -28.25 12.55
N ILE A 57 2.46 -27.22 11.99
CA ILE A 57 1.76 -26.03 11.50
C ILE A 57 2.30 -25.66 10.12
N ARG A 58 1.40 -25.29 9.22
CA ARG A 58 1.74 -24.66 7.95
C ARG A 58 0.92 -23.41 7.72
N TYR A 59 1.46 -22.48 6.95
CA TYR A 59 0.75 -21.29 6.54
C TYR A 59 0.81 -21.08 5.03
N GLN A 60 -0.26 -20.53 4.49
CA GLN A 60 -0.30 -19.90 3.18
C GLN A 60 -0.62 -18.42 3.41
N VAL A 61 0.14 -17.54 2.76
CA VAL A 61 -0.03 -16.11 2.92
C VAL A 61 -0.03 -15.44 1.56
N PHE A 62 -0.97 -14.52 1.42
CA PHE A 62 -1.01 -13.56 0.35
C PHE A 62 -0.83 -12.17 1.00
N GLY A 63 0.41 -11.70 1.10
CA GLY A 63 0.76 -10.54 1.92
C GLY A 63 2.18 -10.02 1.67
N CYS A 64 2.62 -8.99 2.40
CA CYS A 64 3.95 -8.38 2.20
C CYS A 64 5.02 -9.12 3.00
N GLY A 65 6.29 -8.73 2.87
CA GLY A 65 7.39 -9.33 3.64
C GLY A 65 7.16 -9.29 5.15
N TYR A 66 6.51 -8.23 5.67
CA TYR A 66 6.12 -8.16 7.08
C TYR A 66 5.04 -9.18 7.44
N THR A 67 4.07 -9.44 6.55
CA THR A 67 3.03 -10.46 6.76
C THR A 67 3.61 -11.86 6.72
N ILE A 68 4.52 -12.14 5.78
CA ILE A 68 5.24 -13.42 5.70
C ILE A 68 6.05 -13.63 6.98
N ALA A 69 6.81 -12.61 7.40
CA ALA A 69 7.59 -12.67 8.63
C ALA A 69 6.72 -12.90 9.87
N ALA A 70 5.58 -12.21 9.98
CA ALA A 70 4.62 -12.40 11.06
C ALA A 70 4.03 -13.82 11.07
N CYS A 71 3.70 -14.38 9.90
CA CYS A 71 3.19 -15.76 9.81
C CYS A 71 4.25 -16.79 10.20
N ALA A 72 5.48 -16.61 9.73
CA ALA A 72 6.61 -17.47 10.10
C ALA A 72 6.90 -17.40 11.61
N ALA A 73 6.88 -16.19 12.20
CA ALA A 73 7.05 -16.00 13.63
C ALA A 73 5.91 -16.65 14.44
N ALA A 74 4.65 -16.45 14.03
CA ALA A 74 3.50 -17.09 14.66
C ALA A 74 3.57 -18.63 14.58
N ALA A 75 3.97 -19.17 13.42
CA ALA A 75 4.15 -20.60 13.23
C ALA A 75 5.22 -21.18 14.17
N GLN A 76 6.38 -20.52 14.23
CA GLN A 76 7.47 -20.93 15.13
C GLN A 76 7.08 -20.82 16.60
N LEU A 77 6.33 -19.79 16.99
CA LEU A 77 5.82 -19.64 18.35
C LEU A 77 4.75 -20.68 18.71
N ALA A 78 3.98 -21.17 17.74
CA ALA A 78 2.86 -22.09 17.99
C ALA A 78 3.26 -23.57 17.96
N GLU A 79 4.24 -23.95 17.13
CA GLU A 79 4.64 -25.35 16.96
C GLU A 79 5.10 -25.99 18.28
N GLY A 80 4.59 -27.19 18.58
CA GLY A 80 4.88 -27.94 19.81
C GLY A 80 4.12 -27.48 21.07
N ARG A 81 3.48 -26.30 21.03
CA ARG A 81 2.76 -25.76 22.20
C ARG A 81 1.36 -26.40 22.39
N PRO A 82 0.84 -26.40 23.63
CA PRO A 82 -0.54 -26.80 23.88
C PRO A 82 -1.55 -25.84 23.23
N LEU A 83 -2.66 -26.37 22.72
CA LEU A 83 -3.77 -25.58 22.14
C LEU A 83 -4.33 -24.56 23.13
N ASP A 84 -4.28 -24.86 24.43
CA ASP A 84 -4.81 -23.99 25.49
C ASP A 84 -3.93 -22.75 25.73
N CYS A 85 -2.67 -22.76 25.30
CA CYS A 85 -1.77 -21.62 25.39
C CYS A 85 -1.77 -20.75 24.12
N MET A 86 -2.58 -21.09 23.11
CA MET A 86 -2.52 -20.42 21.81
C MET A 86 -2.95 -18.96 21.88
N SER A 87 -3.82 -18.58 22.83
CA SER A 87 -4.18 -17.18 23.08
C SER A 87 -3.00 -16.30 23.47
N GLU A 88 -1.88 -16.87 23.92
CA GLU A 88 -0.65 -16.14 24.23
C GLU A 88 0.21 -15.85 22.99
N VAL A 89 -0.07 -16.49 21.84
CA VAL A 89 0.54 -16.13 20.55
C VAL A 89 -0.32 -15.04 19.91
N ASP A 90 -0.29 -13.85 20.50
CA ASP A 90 -1.00 -12.66 20.03
C ASP A 90 -0.10 -11.75 19.17
N ALA A 91 -0.67 -10.65 18.68
CA ALA A 91 0.06 -9.70 17.82
C ALA A 91 1.28 -9.08 18.52
N ALA A 92 1.20 -8.84 19.83
CA ALA A 92 2.30 -8.29 20.62
C ALA A 92 3.44 -9.31 20.79
N ALA A 93 3.11 -10.57 21.06
CA ALA A 93 4.09 -11.65 21.14
C ALA A 93 4.81 -11.86 19.79
N ILE A 94 4.07 -11.82 18.67
CA ILE A 94 4.63 -11.92 17.32
C ILE A 94 5.56 -10.73 17.03
N GLU A 95 5.12 -9.50 17.30
CA GLU A 95 5.94 -8.31 17.12
C GLU A 95 7.24 -8.37 17.95
N GLN A 96 7.12 -8.75 19.22
CA GLN A 96 8.26 -8.89 20.11
C GLN A 96 9.25 -9.94 19.58
N HIS A 97 8.73 -11.05 19.04
CA HIS A 97 9.56 -12.11 18.45
C HIS A 97 10.31 -11.65 17.19
N LEU A 98 9.72 -10.73 16.43
CA LEU A 98 10.34 -10.10 15.27
C LEU A 98 11.32 -8.97 15.62
N GLY A 99 11.42 -8.60 16.90
CA GLY A 99 12.24 -7.47 17.35
C GLY A 99 11.61 -6.10 17.07
N GLY A 100 10.29 -6.06 16.93
CA GLY A 100 9.51 -4.86 16.61
C GLY A 100 9.07 -4.79 15.15
N LEU A 101 7.95 -4.11 14.91
CA LEU A 101 7.45 -3.77 13.60
C LEU A 101 7.31 -2.25 13.48
N PRO A 102 7.45 -1.66 12.28
CA PRO A 102 7.02 -0.28 12.07
C PRO A 102 5.55 -0.12 12.47
N LYS A 103 5.19 1.01 13.09
CA LYS A 103 3.84 1.23 13.65
C LYS A 103 2.74 1.01 12.62
N GLU A 104 2.97 1.46 11.39
CA GLU A 104 2.08 1.30 10.25
C GLU A 104 1.97 -0.16 9.75
N ARG A 105 2.80 -1.09 10.23
CA ARG A 105 2.83 -2.51 9.85
C ARG A 105 2.36 -3.45 10.95
N TYR A 106 1.99 -2.94 12.12
CA TYR A 106 1.51 -3.75 13.24
C TYR A 106 0.34 -4.68 12.86
N TYR A 107 -0.54 -4.24 11.96
CA TYR A 107 -1.67 -5.05 11.45
C TYR A 107 -1.25 -6.38 10.82
N CYS A 108 0.01 -6.53 10.36
CA CYS A 108 0.50 -7.80 9.84
C CYS A 108 0.56 -8.87 10.95
N ALA A 109 0.92 -8.47 12.18
CA ALA A 109 0.92 -9.35 13.33
C ALA A 109 -0.51 -9.63 13.82
N GLU A 110 -1.41 -8.64 13.78
CA GLU A 110 -2.83 -8.82 14.10
C GLU A 110 -3.48 -9.88 13.20
N LEU A 111 -3.26 -9.77 11.88
CA LEU A 111 -3.83 -10.72 10.91
C LEU A 111 -3.29 -12.15 11.11
N ALA A 112 -1.98 -12.30 11.35
CA ALA A 112 -1.37 -13.60 11.59
C ALA A 112 -1.91 -14.23 12.89
N ALA A 113 -2.02 -13.45 13.97
CA ALA A 113 -2.57 -13.90 15.24
C ALA A 113 -4.03 -14.37 15.07
N GLU A 114 -4.87 -13.58 14.40
CA GLU A 114 -6.28 -13.91 14.19
C GLU A 114 -6.46 -15.19 13.35
N ALA A 115 -5.67 -15.36 12.30
CA ALA A 115 -5.71 -16.57 11.48
C ALA A 115 -5.27 -17.81 12.26
N LEU A 116 -4.26 -17.67 13.12
CA LEU A 116 -3.83 -18.73 14.03
C LEU A 116 -4.92 -19.08 15.04
N GLN A 117 -5.54 -18.09 15.68
CA GLN A 117 -6.66 -18.32 16.61
C GLN A 117 -7.85 -18.98 15.91
N SER A 118 -8.15 -18.57 14.68
CA SER A 118 -9.20 -19.18 13.86
C SER A 118 -8.89 -20.64 13.56
N ALA A 119 -7.63 -21.00 13.33
CA ALA A 119 -7.22 -22.38 13.10
C ALA A 119 -7.34 -23.23 14.38
N VAL A 120 -7.01 -22.66 15.54
CA VAL A 120 -7.18 -23.33 16.85
C VAL A 120 -8.66 -23.52 17.18
N SER A 121 -9.48 -22.51 16.92
CA SER A 121 -10.94 -22.59 17.02
C SER A 121 -11.49 -23.70 16.11
N SER A 122 -10.97 -23.78 14.88
CA SER A 122 -11.30 -24.84 13.92
C SER A 122 -10.99 -26.24 14.47
N VAL A 123 -9.84 -26.44 15.12
CA VAL A 123 -9.50 -27.72 15.80
C VAL A 123 -10.55 -28.06 16.88
N ARG A 124 -10.96 -27.07 17.68
CA ARG A 124 -11.90 -27.26 18.79
C ARG A 124 -13.33 -27.57 18.32
N HIS A 125 -13.77 -26.92 17.24
CA HIS A 125 -15.16 -27.00 16.76
C HIS A 125 -15.34 -27.89 15.52
N ARG A 126 -14.25 -28.43 14.94
CA ARG A 126 -14.22 -29.25 13.73
C ARG A 126 -14.91 -28.59 12.51
N GLN A 127 -14.73 -27.28 12.38
CA GLN A 127 -15.27 -26.50 11.26
C GLN A 127 -14.17 -25.58 10.74
N THR A 128 -14.05 -25.45 9.42
CA THR A 128 -13.16 -24.43 8.84
C THR A 128 -13.69 -23.04 9.21
N VAL A 129 -12.84 -22.24 9.85
CA VAL A 129 -13.20 -20.86 10.22
C VAL A 129 -12.61 -19.93 9.18
N VAL A 130 -13.49 -19.27 8.42
CA VAL A 130 -13.12 -18.23 7.47
C VAL A 130 -13.67 -16.90 7.99
N THR A 131 -12.79 -15.99 8.38
CA THR A 131 -13.15 -14.65 8.85
C THR A 131 -12.80 -13.64 7.77
N ALA A 132 -13.81 -13.07 7.12
CA ALA A 132 -13.61 -11.94 6.24
C ALA A 132 -13.45 -10.67 7.08
N GLN A 133 -12.21 -10.27 7.37
CA GLN A 133 -11.99 -8.91 7.84
C GLN A 133 -12.21 -7.94 6.67
N PRO A 134 -12.99 -6.86 6.85
CA PRO A 134 -12.95 -5.76 5.91
C PRO A 134 -11.56 -5.13 6.05
N VAL A 135 -10.67 -5.40 5.09
CA VAL A 135 -9.51 -4.53 4.88
C VAL A 135 -10.09 -3.12 4.75
N LYS A 136 -9.77 -2.21 5.67
CA LYS A 136 -10.24 -0.82 5.58
C LYS A 136 -9.77 -0.26 4.24
N GLU A 137 -10.65 -0.28 3.25
CA GLU A 137 -10.45 0.50 2.04
C GLU A 137 -10.34 1.95 2.49
N HIS A 138 -9.15 2.53 2.32
CA HIS A 138 -8.99 3.95 2.49
C HIS A 138 -9.73 4.61 1.33
N GLY A 139 -10.99 4.97 1.59
CA GLY A 139 -11.76 5.85 0.74
C GLY A 139 -11.02 7.18 0.49
N PRO A 140 -11.60 8.07 -0.31
CA PRO A 140 -10.94 9.32 -0.67
C PRO A 140 -10.54 10.12 0.58
N ARG A 141 -9.27 10.53 0.65
CA ARG A 141 -8.76 11.34 1.77
C ARG A 141 -9.31 12.75 1.76
N ILE A 142 -9.71 13.23 0.59
CA ILE A 142 -10.24 14.56 0.33
C ILE A 142 -11.59 14.40 -0.37
N SER A 143 -12.52 15.29 -0.08
CA SER A 143 -13.82 15.35 -0.75
C SER A 143 -14.10 16.78 -1.24
N ALA A 144 -15.19 16.96 -1.98
CA ALA A 144 -15.62 18.28 -2.45
C ALA A 144 -15.89 19.29 -1.33
N SER A 145 -16.11 18.83 -0.09
CA SER A 145 -16.30 19.68 1.09
C SER A 145 -15.00 20.12 1.76
N HIS A 146 -13.84 19.58 1.35
CA HIS A 146 -12.56 19.95 1.95
C HIS A 146 -12.27 21.44 1.75
N PRO A 147 -11.94 22.21 2.81
CA PRO A 147 -11.91 23.67 2.76
C PRO A 147 -10.89 24.21 1.74
N VAL A 148 -9.71 23.60 1.66
CA VAL A 148 -8.67 24.00 0.70
C VAL A 148 -9.08 23.65 -0.74
N TYR A 149 -9.63 22.45 -0.96
CA TYR A 149 -10.08 22.02 -2.28
C TYR A 149 -11.19 22.95 -2.78
N ARG A 150 -12.19 23.21 -1.95
CA ARG A 150 -13.31 24.11 -2.26
C ARG A 150 -12.83 25.52 -2.55
N LYS A 151 -11.89 26.06 -1.75
CA LYS A 151 -11.30 27.39 -2.00
C LYS A 151 -10.64 27.47 -3.37
N LEU A 152 -9.81 26.48 -3.72
CA LEU A 152 -9.11 26.41 -5.00
C LEU A 152 -10.09 26.27 -6.17
N MET A 153 -11.05 25.35 -6.07
CA MET A 153 -12.01 25.08 -7.14
C MET A 153 -13.02 26.20 -7.34
N ASN A 154 -13.30 27.02 -6.32
CA ASN A 154 -14.16 28.20 -6.43
C ASN A 154 -13.44 29.45 -6.97
N SER A 155 -12.11 29.43 -7.12
CA SER A 155 -11.41 30.54 -7.77
C SER A 155 -11.69 30.54 -9.28
N PRO A 156 -11.47 31.66 -10.01
CA PRO A 156 -11.66 31.71 -11.46
C PRO A 156 -10.84 30.63 -12.18
N LEU A 157 -11.44 29.99 -13.19
CA LEU A 157 -10.77 29.03 -14.08
C LEU A 157 -9.97 29.80 -15.16
N PRO A 158 -8.64 29.62 -15.25
CA PRO A 158 -7.85 30.19 -16.34
C PRO A 158 -8.29 29.63 -17.70
N PRO A 159 -8.24 30.44 -18.77
CA PRO A 159 -8.75 30.04 -20.09
C PRO A 159 -8.01 28.84 -20.70
N ASP A 160 -6.71 28.69 -20.44
CA ASP A 160 -5.86 27.64 -21.00
C ASP A 160 -5.69 26.42 -20.07
N VAL A 161 -6.48 26.36 -19.00
CA VAL A 161 -6.41 25.29 -18.01
C VAL A 161 -7.58 24.34 -18.17
N HIS A 162 -7.27 23.06 -18.27
CA HIS A 162 -8.30 22.04 -18.32
C HIS A 162 -8.87 21.72 -16.92
N PRO A 163 -10.20 21.54 -16.81
CA PRO A 163 -10.83 21.24 -15.52
C PRO A 163 -10.27 20.01 -14.80
N GLU A 164 -9.88 18.97 -15.53
CA GLU A 164 -9.33 17.74 -14.96
C GLU A 164 -7.94 17.93 -14.35
N GLU A 165 -7.06 18.69 -15.03
CA GLU A 165 -5.73 19.01 -14.48
C GLU A 165 -5.85 19.92 -13.27
N ARG A 166 -6.76 20.91 -13.34
CA ARG A 166 -7.05 21.77 -12.21
C ARG A 166 -7.59 20.96 -11.02
N HIS A 167 -8.49 20.02 -11.26
CA HIS A 167 -9.00 19.12 -10.23
C HIS A 167 -7.87 18.31 -9.58
N LEU A 168 -6.99 17.70 -10.39
CA LEU A 168 -5.82 16.96 -9.93
C LEU A 168 -4.94 17.80 -8.99
N PHE A 169 -4.54 19.00 -9.40
CA PHE A 169 -3.69 19.85 -8.56
C PHE A 169 -4.42 20.39 -7.33
N ALA A 170 -5.73 20.63 -7.40
CA ALA A 170 -6.52 20.98 -6.21
C ALA A 170 -6.54 19.86 -5.17
N CYS A 171 -6.70 18.61 -5.60
CA CYS A 171 -6.65 17.43 -4.73
C CYS A 171 -5.27 17.24 -4.08
N LEU A 172 -4.20 17.38 -4.87
CA LEU A 172 -2.81 17.25 -4.39
C LEU A 172 -2.46 18.33 -3.35
N LEU A 173 -2.85 19.57 -3.62
CA LEU A 173 -2.68 20.69 -2.70
C LEU A 173 -3.49 20.47 -1.42
N ALA A 174 -4.77 20.06 -1.54
CA ALA A 174 -5.63 19.77 -0.40
C ALA A 174 -5.08 18.65 0.49
N VAL A 175 -4.69 17.50 -0.08
CA VAL A 175 -4.16 16.38 0.71
C VAL A 175 -2.84 16.72 1.39
N SER A 176 -1.99 17.54 0.76
CA SER A 176 -0.74 18.02 1.36
C SER A 176 -0.99 18.99 2.53
N SER A 177 -2.11 19.71 2.53
CA SER A 177 -2.41 20.71 3.57
C SER A 177 -2.75 20.09 4.93
N ASP A 178 -3.26 18.85 4.91
CA ASP A 178 -3.52 18.03 6.10
C ASP A 178 -2.28 17.32 6.63
N GLU A 179 -1.17 17.34 5.89
CA GLU A 179 0.06 16.62 6.22
C GLU A 179 1.04 17.52 7.00
N PRO A 180 1.87 16.97 7.90
CA PRO A 180 2.71 17.75 8.81
C PRO A 180 3.86 18.52 8.12
N TRP A 181 4.12 18.28 6.84
CA TRP A 181 5.24 18.83 6.08
C TRP A 181 4.87 20.12 5.34
N SER A 182 5.88 20.79 4.78
CA SER A 182 5.61 21.79 3.75
C SER A 182 5.03 21.12 2.49
N THR A 183 4.28 21.87 1.70
CA THR A 183 3.65 21.36 0.47
C THR A 183 4.68 20.83 -0.52
N GLU A 184 5.82 21.52 -0.68
CA GLU A 184 6.93 21.10 -1.52
C GLU A 184 7.48 19.74 -1.10
N ALA A 185 7.71 19.58 0.21
CA ALA A 185 8.24 18.34 0.76
C ALA A 185 7.23 17.17 0.63
N ALA A 186 5.95 17.42 0.90
CA ALA A 186 4.88 16.43 0.79
C ALA A 186 4.63 15.95 -0.66
N LEU A 187 4.84 16.85 -1.63
CA LEU A 187 4.62 16.59 -3.05
C LEU A 187 5.91 16.26 -3.82
N GLY A 188 7.08 16.32 -3.17
CA GLY A 188 8.37 16.05 -3.80
C GLY A 188 8.78 17.08 -4.87
N LEU A 189 8.32 18.32 -4.73
CA LEU A 189 8.53 19.42 -5.67
C LEU A 189 9.61 20.40 -5.18
N LYS A 190 10.17 21.20 -6.09
CA LYS A 190 10.93 22.40 -5.70
C LYS A 190 9.98 23.56 -5.43
N ALA A 191 10.41 24.55 -4.65
CA ALA A 191 9.59 25.73 -4.35
C ALA A 191 9.19 26.51 -5.61
N ALA A 192 10.09 26.61 -6.59
CA ALA A 192 9.81 27.25 -7.88
C ALA A 192 8.75 26.48 -8.70
N ASP A 193 8.77 25.15 -8.64
CA ASP A 193 7.78 24.30 -9.33
C ASP A 193 6.40 24.45 -8.69
N LEU A 194 6.32 24.48 -7.35
CA LEU A 194 5.06 24.73 -6.64
C LEU A 194 4.50 26.12 -6.96
N ALA A 195 5.35 27.15 -6.98
CA ALA A 195 4.93 28.51 -7.35
C ALA A 195 4.38 28.56 -8.79
N ALA A 196 5.03 27.88 -9.73
CA ALA A 196 4.59 27.81 -11.12
C ALA A 196 3.26 27.04 -11.27
N ILE A 197 3.04 25.97 -10.50
CA ILE A 197 1.76 25.25 -10.45
C ILE A 197 0.65 26.16 -9.92
N LEU A 198 0.89 26.87 -8.82
CA LEU A 198 -0.10 27.78 -8.22
C LEU A 198 -0.47 28.90 -9.19
N GLU A 199 0.51 29.53 -9.83
CA GLU A 199 0.27 30.58 -10.81
C GLU A 199 -0.49 30.06 -12.04
N ARG A 200 -0.12 28.89 -12.55
CA ARG A 200 -0.77 28.30 -13.72
C ARG A 200 -2.21 27.88 -13.43
N PHE A 201 -2.45 27.16 -12.34
CA PHE A 201 -3.73 26.52 -12.08
C PHE A 201 -4.65 27.33 -11.18
N PHE A 202 -4.14 28.22 -10.34
CA PHE A 202 -4.93 28.97 -9.34
C PHE A 202 -4.46 30.43 -9.19
N PRO A 203 -4.33 31.19 -10.30
CA PRO A 203 -3.79 32.56 -10.25
C PRO A 203 -4.61 33.45 -9.32
N GLY A 204 -3.92 34.30 -8.57
CA GLY A 204 -4.54 35.23 -7.61
C GLY A 204 -5.14 34.57 -6.36
N THR A 205 -5.04 33.24 -6.21
CA THR A 205 -5.49 32.56 -5.00
C THR A 205 -4.39 32.55 -3.94
N SER A 206 -4.66 33.09 -2.76
CA SER A 206 -3.71 33.04 -1.66
C SER A 206 -3.46 31.60 -1.21
N TRP A 207 -2.20 31.15 -1.34
CA TRP A 207 -1.73 29.88 -0.83
C TRP A 207 -0.96 30.11 0.48
N PRO A 208 -1.47 29.68 1.64
CA PRO A 208 -0.75 29.86 2.89
C PRO A 208 0.47 28.93 2.89
N PRO A 209 1.72 29.46 2.98
CA PRO A 209 2.88 28.61 3.14
C PRO A 209 2.75 27.85 4.47
N ARG A 210 2.70 26.52 4.42
CA ARG A 210 2.72 25.70 5.63
C ARG A 210 4.16 25.63 6.14
N GLN A 211 4.44 26.27 7.26
CA GLN A 211 5.74 26.11 7.91
C GLN A 211 5.85 24.68 8.44
N PRO A 212 6.96 23.97 8.16
CA PRO A 212 7.16 22.63 8.71
C PRO A 212 7.12 22.72 10.23
N THR A 213 6.36 21.83 10.89
CA THR A 213 6.47 21.74 12.34
C THR A 213 7.89 21.25 12.66
N HIS A 214 8.63 21.99 13.49
CA HIS A 214 10.04 21.72 13.81
C HIS A 214 10.32 20.30 14.37
N THR A 215 9.27 19.55 14.69
CA THR A 215 9.30 18.19 15.26
C THR A 215 8.90 17.09 14.28
N ALA A 216 8.54 17.39 13.03
CA ALA A 216 8.12 16.36 12.08
C ALA A 216 9.31 15.61 11.46
N ALA A 217 9.26 14.28 11.47
CA ALA A 217 10.17 13.43 10.69
C ALA A 217 10.04 13.78 9.19
N ALA A 218 11.08 13.53 8.39
CA ALA A 218 11.02 13.76 6.94
C ALA A 218 9.89 12.95 6.28
N PRO A 219 9.28 13.43 5.17
CA PRO A 219 8.30 12.66 4.43
C PRO A 219 8.90 11.36 3.90
N PRO A 220 8.07 10.32 3.64
CA PRO A 220 8.54 9.07 3.07
C PRO A 220 9.37 9.29 1.80
N ALA A 221 10.57 8.72 1.75
CA ALA A 221 11.47 8.90 0.62
C ALA A 221 10.93 8.19 -0.63
N GLY A 222 10.80 8.95 -1.72
CA GLY A 222 10.43 8.41 -3.03
C GLY A 222 11.47 7.45 -3.61
N ASN A 223 11.02 6.47 -4.41
CA ASN A 223 11.92 5.49 -5.03
C ASN A 223 12.65 6.11 -6.26
N PRO A 224 14.00 6.14 -6.28
CA PRO A 224 14.77 6.73 -7.38
C PRO A 224 14.62 5.99 -8.72
N GLU A 225 14.39 4.68 -8.70
CA GLU A 225 14.14 3.88 -9.92
C GLU A 225 12.76 4.20 -10.52
N ILE A 226 11.74 4.45 -9.69
CA ILE A 226 10.43 4.96 -10.17
C ILE A 226 10.61 6.34 -10.80
N ARG A 227 11.40 7.21 -10.16
CA ARG A 227 11.69 8.54 -10.71
C ARG A 227 12.32 8.45 -12.08
N ALA A 228 13.39 7.66 -12.23
CA ALA A 228 14.05 7.47 -13.52
C ALA A 228 13.10 6.91 -14.59
N LEU A 229 12.25 5.94 -14.22
CA LEU A 229 11.23 5.38 -15.11
C LEU A 229 10.24 6.45 -15.59
N LEU A 230 9.63 7.19 -14.66
CA LEU A 230 8.60 8.18 -14.98
C LEU A 230 9.15 9.36 -15.78
N ARG A 231 10.41 9.76 -15.54
CA ARG A 231 11.07 10.81 -16.33
C ARG A 231 11.16 10.47 -17.80
N ARG A 232 11.47 9.21 -18.14
CA ARG A 232 11.50 8.75 -19.54
C ARG A 232 10.14 8.86 -20.23
N TYR A 233 9.04 8.73 -19.49
CA TYR A 233 7.70 8.88 -20.04
C TYR A 233 7.22 10.34 -20.09
N ALA A 234 7.80 11.22 -19.29
CA ALA A 234 7.45 12.64 -19.27
C ALA A 234 7.94 13.38 -20.52
N ASP A 235 9.09 12.96 -21.07
CA ASP A 235 9.69 13.56 -22.27
C ASP A 235 8.81 13.41 -23.52
N ASP A 236 7.99 12.35 -23.59
CA ASP A 236 7.04 12.09 -24.69
C ASP A 236 5.70 12.83 -24.54
N SER A 237 5.52 13.61 -23.48
CA SER A 237 4.25 14.26 -23.19
C SER A 237 4.04 15.53 -24.01
N PRO A 238 2.79 15.88 -24.42
CA PRO A 238 2.50 17.15 -25.08
C PRO A 238 2.91 18.38 -24.25
N ASP A 239 2.93 18.24 -22.92
CA ASP A 239 3.45 19.25 -21.99
C ASP A 239 4.52 18.61 -21.09
N PRO A 240 5.79 18.60 -21.51
CA PRO A 240 6.87 17.93 -20.77
C PRO A 240 7.12 18.51 -19.37
N GLN A 241 6.86 19.81 -19.17
CA GLN A 241 7.03 20.45 -17.87
C GLN A 241 5.96 19.99 -16.89
N LEU A 242 4.70 19.98 -17.32
CA LEU A 242 3.59 19.50 -16.51
C LEU A 242 3.72 18.00 -16.20
N ALA A 243 4.11 17.21 -17.21
CA ALA A 243 4.38 15.79 -17.04
C ALA A 243 5.53 15.51 -16.07
N THR A 244 6.57 16.35 -16.09
CA THR A 244 7.68 16.32 -15.15
C THR A 244 7.22 16.58 -13.71
N TRP A 245 6.43 17.62 -13.46
CA TRP A 245 5.89 17.91 -12.14
C TRP A 245 5.02 16.75 -11.65
N PHE A 246 4.15 16.25 -12.51
CA PHE A 246 3.29 15.11 -12.20
C PHE A 246 4.11 13.85 -11.88
N ALA A 247 5.18 13.56 -12.63
CA ALA A 247 6.06 12.44 -12.38
C ALA A 247 6.72 12.51 -10.99
N ASP A 248 7.26 13.67 -10.60
CA ASP A 248 7.86 13.85 -9.27
C ASP A 248 6.84 13.67 -8.15
N ILE A 249 5.62 14.19 -8.34
CA ILE A 249 4.50 14.01 -7.40
C ILE A 249 4.14 12.54 -7.29
N VAL A 250 4.00 11.82 -8.40
CA VAL A 250 3.72 10.37 -8.37
C VAL A 250 4.81 9.62 -7.61
N VAL A 251 6.08 9.96 -7.78
CA VAL A 251 7.19 9.37 -6.99
C VAL A 251 7.00 9.60 -5.50
N ALA A 252 6.71 10.83 -5.08
CA ALA A 252 6.49 11.16 -3.67
C ALA A 252 5.26 10.42 -3.11
N ARG A 253 4.12 10.49 -3.81
CA ARG A 253 2.87 9.87 -3.35
C ARG A 253 2.91 8.35 -3.38
N ALA A 254 3.70 7.73 -4.27
CA ALA A 254 3.90 6.28 -4.30
C ALA A 254 4.63 5.74 -3.07
N ALA A 255 5.38 6.57 -2.33
CA ALA A 255 6.07 6.15 -1.11
C ALA A 255 5.12 5.94 0.09
N HIS A 256 3.93 6.53 0.07
CA HIS A 256 2.93 6.35 1.14
C HIS A 256 2.34 4.94 1.12
N PRO A 257 1.81 4.42 2.24
CA PRO A 257 1.03 3.18 2.25
C PRO A 257 -0.28 3.33 1.46
N GLY A 258 -0.88 2.21 1.08
CA GLY A 258 -2.18 2.18 0.38
C GLY A 258 -2.14 2.57 -1.10
N HIS A 259 -3.32 2.95 -1.62
CA HIS A 259 -3.56 3.25 -3.04
C HIS A 259 -2.99 4.60 -3.44
N LEU A 260 -2.39 4.65 -4.64
CA LEU A 260 -1.78 5.87 -5.16
C LEU A 260 -2.82 6.98 -5.37
N TRP A 261 -4.02 6.68 -5.87
CA TRP A 261 -5.06 7.69 -6.08
C TRP A 261 -5.50 8.33 -4.75
N ALA A 262 -5.70 7.51 -3.71
CA ALA A 262 -6.05 7.98 -2.37
C ALA A 262 -4.90 8.77 -1.74
N ALA A 263 -3.66 8.32 -1.91
CA ALA A 263 -2.48 9.08 -1.52
C ALA A 263 -2.41 10.43 -2.25
N MET A 264 -2.86 10.53 -3.49
CA MET A 264 -2.91 11.80 -4.24
C MET A 264 -4.11 12.69 -3.88
N GLY A 265 -4.97 12.24 -2.95
CA GLY A 265 -6.16 12.99 -2.55
C GLY A 265 -7.28 12.98 -3.58
N LEU A 266 -7.21 12.11 -4.58
CA LEU A 266 -8.22 12.00 -5.63
C LEU A 266 -9.49 11.35 -5.07
N PHE A 267 -10.63 11.64 -5.69
CA PHE A 267 -11.93 11.17 -5.20
C PHE A 267 -12.15 9.71 -5.60
N GLU A 268 -11.70 9.37 -6.81
CA GLU A 268 -11.89 8.06 -7.38
C GLU A 268 -10.62 7.55 -8.08
N ARG A 269 -10.57 6.24 -8.31
CA ARG A 269 -9.48 5.60 -9.07
C ARG A 269 -9.41 6.09 -10.51
N ALA A 270 -10.57 6.41 -11.10
CA ALA A 270 -10.68 6.86 -12.48
C ALA A 270 -9.91 8.18 -12.71
N ASP A 271 -9.95 9.10 -11.74
CA ASP A 271 -9.24 10.39 -11.79
C ASP A 271 -7.74 10.22 -12.06
N LEU A 272 -7.10 9.27 -11.36
CA LEU A 272 -5.67 8.99 -11.55
C LEU A 272 -5.39 8.43 -12.94
N SER A 273 -6.30 7.59 -13.44
CA SER A 273 -6.14 6.99 -14.77
C SER A 273 -6.34 8.02 -15.87
N SER A 274 -7.26 8.99 -15.69
CA SER A 274 -7.41 10.13 -16.61
C SER A 274 -6.16 11.01 -16.59
N ALA A 275 -5.69 11.38 -15.40
CA ALA A 275 -4.47 12.17 -15.23
C ALA A 275 -3.25 11.51 -15.91
N ILE A 276 -3.04 10.20 -15.73
CA ILE A 276 -1.94 9.50 -16.39
C ILE A 276 -2.15 9.37 -17.89
N SER A 277 -3.37 9.10 -18.35
CA SER A 277 -3.67 9.05 -19.79
C SER A 277 -3.31 10.35 -20.51
N ARG A 278 -3.48 11.47 -19.81
CA ARG A 278 -3.27 12.80 -20.35
C ARG A 278 -1.84 13.30 -20.23
N LEU A 279 -1.26 13.16 -19.03
CA LEU A 279 0.05 13.71 -18.69
C LEU A 279 1.20 12.75 -19.06
N LEU A 280 0.95 11.44 -19.09
CA LEU A 280 1.93 10.40 -19.40
C LEU A 280 1.33 9.35 -20.38
N PRO A 281 0.93 9.76 -21.60
CA PRO A 281 0.17 8.90 -22.51
C PRO A 281 0.92 7.62 -22.91
N SER A 282 2.25 7.70 -23.08
CA SER A 282 3.10 6.54 -23.35
C SER A 282 3.08 5.53 -22.18
N LEU A 283 3.05 6.00 -20.93
CA LEU A 283 2.92 5.15 -19.74
C LEU A 283 1.55 4.47 -19.71
N LYS A 284 0.48 5.17 -20.09
CA LYS A 284 -0.85 4.58 -20.21
C LYS A 284 -0.93 3.49 -21.25
N ARG A 285 -0.32 3.69 -22.42
CA ARG A 285 -0.22 2.63 -23.44
C ARG A 285 0.57 1.42 -22.94
N ALA A 286 1.64 1.63 -22.16
CA ALA A 286 2.43 0.55 -21.58
C ALA A 286 1.62 -0.26 -20.55
N ASN A 287 0.69 0.37 -19.83
CA ASN A 287 -0.23 -0.30 -18.91
C ASN A 287 -1.51 -0.80 -19.62
N ASN A 288 -1.33 -1.56 -20.70
CA ASN A 288 -2.42 -2.04 -21.58
C ASN A 288 -3.33 -3.11 -20.95
N LYS A 289 -2.97 -3.65 -19.78
CA LYS A 289 -3.78 -4.62 -19.03
C LYS A 289 -4.55 -4.00 -17.86
N GLY A 290 -4.57 -2.67 -17.75
CA GLY A 290 -5.34 -1.98 -16.70
C GLY A 290 -4.84 -2.27 -15.28
N MET A 291 -3.55 -2.59 -15.11
CA MET A 291 -2.97 -2.81 -13.78
C MET A 291 -3.10 -1.54 -12.93
N ARG A 292 -3.21 -1.69 -11.61
CA ARG A 292 -3.08 -0.53 -10.73
C ARG A 292 -1.75 0.16 -10.92
N TRP A 293 -1.80 1.49 -11.03
CA TRP A 293 -0.64 2.31 -11.35
C TRP A 293 0.57 2.07 -10.47
N LYS A 294 0.39 2.07 -9.15
CA LYS A 294 1.49 1.80 -8.23
C LYS A 294 2.13 0.44 -8.51
N ARG A 295 1.32 -0.61 -8.62
CA ARG A 295 1.81 -1.98 -8.92
C ARG A 295 2.48 -2.06 -10.28
N PHE A 296 1.90 -1.40 -11.30
CA PHE A 296 2.49 -1.32 -12.63
C PHE A 296 3.89 -0.71 -12.58
N LEU A 297 4.06 0.44 -11.93
CA LEU A 297 5.35 1.11 -11.80
C LEU A 297 6.40 0.23 -11.12
N PHE A 298 6.04 -0.43 -10.03
CA PHE A 298 6.97 -1.33 -9.35
C PHE A 298 7.26 -2.60 -10.17
N LYS A 299 6.28 -3.15 -10.90
CA LYS A 299 6.52 -4.28 -11.81
C LYS A 299 7.51 -3.90 -12.91
N GLN A 300 7.34 -2.73 -13.54
CA GLN A 300 8.25 -2.24 -14.59
C GLN A 300 9.70 -2.20 -14.08
N ILE A 301 9.91 -1.77 -12.84
CA ILE A 301 11.24 -1.78 -12.23
C ILE A 301 11.79 -3.19 -12.02
N CYS A 302 10.95 -4.13 -11.56
CA CYS A 302 11.37 -5.51 -11.36
C CYS A 302 11.75 -6.19 -12.69
N ASP A 303 10.98 -5.94 -13.74
CA ASP A 303 11.25 -6.44 -15.09
C ASP A 303 12.59 -5.86 -15.63
N LEU A 304 12.83 -4.56 -15.43
CA LEU A 304 14.07 -3.88 -15.83
C LEU A 304 15.30 -4.39 -15.06
N ASN A 305 15.13 -4.83 -13.81
CA ASN A 305 16.19 -5.37 -12.96
C ASN A 305 16.37 -6.91 -13.11
N GLY A 306 15.85 -7.52 -14.19
CA GLY A 306 16.09 -8.93 -14.51
C GLY A 306 15.32 -9.93 -13.63
N ASN A 307 14.05 -9.62 -13.29
CA ASN A 307 13.14 -10.51 -12.54
C ASN A 307 13.63 -10.92 -11.14
N SER A 308 14.61 -10.21 -10.57
CA SER A 308 14.98 -10.39 -9.16
C SER A 308 13.81 -9.97 -8.25
N LEU A 309 13.60 -10.72 -7.15
CA LEU A 309 12.50 -10.58 -6.19
C LEU A 309 12.03 -9.12 -6.00
N CYS A 310 10.72 -8.93 -6.06
CA CYS A 310 10.06 -7.62 -6.08
C CYS A 310 10.54 -6.70 -4.94
N LYS A 311 11.30 -5.65 -5.28
CA LYS A 311 11.77 -4.60 -4.35
C LYS A 311 10.69 -3.56 -4.00
N SER A 312 9.41 -3.91 -4.10
CA SER A 312 8.34 -2.99 -3.70
C SER A 312 8.07 -3.14 -2.20
N PRO A 313 8.27 -2.09 -1.39
CA PRO A 313 8.13 -2.19 0.06
C PRO A 313 6.69 -2.46 0.52
N ASN A 314 5.68 -2.29 -0.34
CA ASN A 314 4.26 -2.27 0.03
C ASN A 314 3.36 -3.13 -0.88
N CYS A 315 3.93 -4.01 -1.72
CA CYS A 315 3.14 -4.76 -2.72
C CYS A 315 2.16 -5.76 -2.12
N GLY A 316 2.45 -6.30 -0.94
CA GLY A 316 1.56 -7.23 -0.26
C GLY A 316 0.48 -6.58 0.60
N ASP A 317 0.32 -5.26 0.52
CA ASP A 317 -0.62 -4.46 1.33
C ASP A 317 -1.71 -3.76 0.52
N CYS A 318 -1.79 -4.09 -0.78
CA CYS A 318 -2.79 -3.52 -1.67
C CYS A 318 -4.07 -4.36 -1.55
N SER A 319 -5.12 -3.79 -0.92
CA SER A 319 -6.45 -4.39 -0.60
C SER A 319 -7.27 -4.92 -1.78
N ASP A 320 -6.63 -5.03 -2.92
CA ASP A 320 -7.22 -4.63 -4.18
C ASP A 320 -6.58 -5.56 -5.26
N TYR A 321 -5.55 -6.34 -4.94
CA TYR A 321 -4.72 -7.12 -5.87
C TYR A 321 -5.49 -7.91 -6.98
N ALA A 322 -6.72 -8.38 -6.75
CA ALA A 322 -7.54 -9.00 -7.80
C ALA A 322 -8.15 -8.04 -8.84
N LEU A 323 -8.44 -6.76 -8.55
CA LEU A 323 -8.94 -5.82 -9.58
C LEU A 323 -7.85 -5.38 -10.57
N CYS A 324 -6.70 -6.04 -10.55
CA CYS A 324 -5.66 -5.83 -11.54
C CYS A 324 -5.79 -6.70 -12.79
N PHE A 325 -6.80 -7.58 -12.84
CA PHE A 325 -7.19 -8.34 -14.04
C PHE A 325 -8.71 -8.35 -14.27
N ALA A 326 -9.47 -7.55 -13.53
CA ALA A 326 -10.88 -7.36 -13.82
C ALA A 326 -11.02 -6.50 -15.09
N PRO A 327 -11.93 -6.82 -16.02
CA PRO A 327 -12.28 -5.91 -17.11
C PRO A 327 -12.84 -4.60 -16.53
N GLU A 328 -12.66 -3.51 -17.30
CA GLU A 328 -13.15 -2.17 -16.96
C GLU A 328 -14.67 -2.13 -16.73
#